data_AF-A3ZSE6-F1
#
_entry.id   AF-A3ZSE6-F1
#
_cell.length_a   1.000
_cell.length_b   1.000
_cell.length_c   1.000
_cell.angle_alpha   90.00
_cell.angle_beta   90.00
_cell.angle_gamma   90.00
#
_symmetry.space_group_name_H-M   'P 1'
#
loop_
_entity.id
_entity.type
_entity.pdbx_description
1 polymer ?
#
loop_
_entity_poly.entity_id
_entity_poly.type
_entity_poly.pdbx_seq_one_letter_code
_entity_poly.pdbx_strand_id
1 'polypeptide(L)'
;MEFLLVILASTTCVTAILAAIGYIFRATLGEWLIGSIRQMYAKELESHKSDLRTESETTLAHLKSSLQTDGEIALERLKAALGADAAIAQIRFSTQYEKAAEAIVKTHHSLDAAFNAVAAYTAILETPSMGSKEERRNAVNDTIMELRSVYRERRIYLPTALAKRVKNVEKQLFDTANSFSMKVEHGRSEVESTKEWTATYNRMKDEILPIMESLENLFRDMLGINQMFADVTTSDNNVVQRSTA
;
A
#
# COMPACT_ATOMS: atom_id res chain seq x y z
N MET A 1 36.77 2.97 -124.74
CA MET A 1 36.52 2.02 -123.64
C MET A 1 36.92 2.55 -122.25
N GLU A 2 37.60 3.69 -122.14
CA GLU A 2 38.01 4.22 -120.82
C GLU A 2 36.92 4.99 -120.06
N PHE A 3 35.94 5.60 -120.75
CA PHE A 3 34.88 6.41 -120.11
C PHE A 3 33.84 5.58 -119.34
N LEU A 4 33.54 4.35 -119.77
CA LEU A 4 32.62 3.43 -119.09
C LEU A 4 33.22 2.85 -117.80
N LEU A 5 34.54 2.71 -117.75
CA LEU A 5 35.27 2.17 -116.61
C LEU A 5 35.35 3.18 -115.45
N VAL A 6 35.44 4.48 -115.78
CA VAL A 6 35.40 5.58 -114.80
C VAL A 6 33.99 5.74 -114.17
N ILE A 7 32.92 5.51 -114.94
CA ILE A 7 31.54 5.57 -114.43
C ILE A 7 31.22 4.33 -113.55
N LEU A 8 31.73 3.15 -113.90
CA LEU A 8 31.59 1.95 -113.06
C LEU A 8 32.40 2.06 -111.76
N ALA A 9 33.61 2.62 -111.82
CA ALA A 9 34.44 2.84 -110.64
C ALA A 9 33.86 3.91 -109.67
N SER A 10 33.15 4.92 -110.18
CA SER A 10 32.54 5.96 -109.34
C SER A 10 31.26 5.48 -108.65
N THR A 11 30.45 4.65 -109.32
CA THR A 11 29.22 4.07 -108.75
C THR A 11 29.50 3.02 -107.66
N THR A 12 30.55 2.22 -107.80
CA THR A 12 31.01 1.31 -106.74
C THR A 12 31.59 2.05 -105.53
N CYS A 13 32.21 3.21 -105.75
CA CYS A 13 32.78 4.01 -104.66
C CYS A 13 31.69 4.69 -103.81
N VAL A 14 30.64 5.23 -104.44
CA VAL A 14 29.51 5.86 -103.73
C VAL A 14 28.71 4.86 -102.91
N THR A 15 28.49 3.65 -103.42
CA THR A 15 27.79 2.58 -102.67
C THR A 15 28.59 2.10 -101.46
N ALA A 16 29.92 1.98 -101.58
CA ALA A 16 30.80 1.67 -100.45
C ALA A 16 30.78 2.77 -99.37
N ILE A 17 30.78 4.04 -99.76
CA ILE A 17 30.71 5.19 -98.83
C ILE A 17 29.36 5.23 -98.11
N LEU A 18 28.25 5.03 -98.81
CA LEU A 18 26.91 5.01 -98.19
C LEU A 18 26.74 3.82 -97.23
N ALA A 19 27.29 2.65 -97.57
CA ALA A 19 27.32 1.50 -96.66
C ALA A 19 28.17 1.78 -95.41
N ALA A 20 29.33 2.41 -95.57
CA ALA A 20 30.20 2.80 -94.46
C ALA A 20 29.55 3.85 -93.55
N ILE A 21 28.89 4.87 -94.11
CA ILE A 21 28.15 5.89 -93.35
C ILE A 21 26.96 5.24 -92.62
N GLY A 22 26.21 4.36 -93.29
CA GLY A 22 25.11 3.63 -92.66
C GLY A 22 25.57 2.73 -91.52
N TYR A 23 26.74 2.08 -91.66
CA TYR A 23 27.35 1.28 -90.60
C TYR A 23 27.80 2.14 -89.42
N ILE A 24 28.52 3.24 -89.67
CA ILE A 24 28.96 4.18 -88.63
C ILE A 24 27.75 4.80 -87.91
N PHE A 25 26.72 5.18 -88.64
CA PHE A 25 25.49 5.74 -88.06
C PHE A 25 24.74 4.71 -87.21
N ARG A 26 24.66 3.45 -87.66
CA ARG A 26 24.04 2.37 -86.89
C ARG A 26 24.84 2.03 -85.64
N ALA A 27 26.17 2.03 -85.72
CA ALA A 27 27.05 1.76 -84.58
C ALA A 27 26.98 2.90 -83.55
N THR A 28 27.11 4.16 -84.00
CA THR A 28 27.11 5.33 -83.10
C THR A 28 25.74 5.60 -82.48
N LEU A 29 24.64 5.50 -83.26
CA LEU A 29 23.30 5.62 -82.69
C LEU A 29 22.95 4.46 -81.78
N GLY A 30 23.36 3.22 -82.12
CA GLY A 30 23.12 2.06 -81.28
C GLY A 30 23.77 2.19 -79.91
N GLU A 31 25.04 2.60 -79.87
CA GLU A 31 25.78 2.83 -78.63
C GLU A 31 25.19 4.00 -77.82
N TRP A 32 24.81 5.10 -78.48
CA TRP A 32 24.18 6.23 -77.79
C TRP A 32 22.82 5.87 -77.20
N LEU A 33 21.98 5.14 -77.94
CA LEU A 33 20.62 4.77 -77.54
C LEU A 33 20.63 3.69 -76.44
N ILE A 34 21.55 2.73 -76.51
CA ILE A 34 21.78 1.76 -75.43
C ILE A 34 22.34 2.46 -74.19
N GLY A 35 23.25 3.42 -74.37
CA GLY A 35 23.81 4.21 -73.29
C GLY A 35 22.76 5.04 -72.56
N SER A 36 21.89 5.74 -73.28
CA SER A 36 20.82 6.55 -72.70
C SER A 36 19.76 5.69 -71.99
N ILE A 37 19.37 4.56 -72.57
CA ILE A 37 18.47 3.60 -71.93
C ILE A 37 19.07 3.06 -70.63
N ARG A 38 20.35 2.66 -70.63
CA ARG A 38 21.03 2.20 -69.40
C ARG A 38 21.11 3.29 -68.34
N GLN A 39 21.37 4.54 -68.72
CA GLN A 39 21.38 5.66 -67.77
C GLN A 39 19.99 5.93 -67.18
N MET A 40 18.93 5.86 -68.00
CA MET A 40 17.56 5.98 -67.51
C MET A 40 17.22 4.88 -66.52
N TYR A 41 17.50 3.62 -66.84
CA TYR A 41 17.26 2.51 -65.91
C TYR A 41 18.10 2.60 -64.64
N ALA A 42 19.38 3.00 -64.74
CA ALA A 42 20.22 3.21 -63.56
C ALA A 42 19.64 4.32 -62.67
N LYS A 43 19.17 5.42 -63.27
CA LYS A 43 18.56 6.54 -62.55
C LYS A 43 17.24 6.15 -61.89
N GLU A 44 16.37 5.43 -62.59
CA GLU A 44 15.10 4.94 -62.03
C GLU A 44 15.35 3.95 -60.89
N LEU A 45 16.33 3.04 -61.05
CA LEU A 45 16.71 2.10 -60.00
C LEU A 45 17.27 2.82 -58.76
N GLU A 46 18.11 3.83 -58.97
CA GLU A 46 18.63 4.66 -57.87
C GLU A 46 17.53 5.46 -57.19
N SER A 47 16.59 6.04 -57.95
CA SER A 47 15.43 6.74 -57.40
C SER A 47 14.58 5.81 -56.57
N HIS A 48 14.15 4.66 -57.12
CA HIS A 48 13.33 3.70 -56.38
C HIS A 48 14.03 3.16 -55.13
N LYS A 49 15.35 2.92 -55.19
CA LYS A 49 16.13 2.50 -54.03
C LYS A 49 16.20 3.61 -52.97
N SER A 50 16.36 4.86 -53.41
CA SER A 50 16.33 6.02 -52.52
C SER A 50 14.95 6.17 -51.87
N ASP A 51 13.87 6.05 -52.64
CA ASP A 51 12.49 6.17 -52.18
C ASP A 51 12.12 5.06 -51.19
N LEU A 52 12.48 3.81 -51.48
CA LEU A 52 12.28 2.69 -50.55
C LEU A 52 13.06 2.89 -49.25
N ARG A 53 14.25 3.48 -49.33
CA ARG A 53 15.06 3.75 -48.14
C ARG A 53 14.46 4.86 -47.30
N THR A 54 13.99 5.95 -47.90
CA THR A 54 13.35 7.04 -47.16
C THR A 54 12.01 6.60 -46.56
N GLU A 55 11.21 5.81 -47.28
CA GLU A 55 9.99 5.21 -46.75
C GLU A 55 10.28 4.25 -45.57
N SER A 56 11.32 3.42 -45.69
CA SER A 56 11.74 2.55 -44.59
C SER A 56 12.25 3.34 -43.38
N GLU A 57 13.05 4.40 -43.59
CA GLU A 57 13.58 5.22 -42.50
C GLU A 57 12.47 6.01 -41.79
N THR A 58 11.51 6.55 -42.54
CA THR A 58 10.36 7.29 -41.99
C THR A 58 9.40 6.39 -41.22
N THR A 59 9.08 5.20 -41.75
CA THR A 59 8.23 4.22 -41.04
C THR A 59 8.89 3.71 -39.76
N LEU A 60 10.20 3.45 -39.78
CA LEU A 60 10.96 3.08 -38.58
C LEU A 60 10.97 4.21 -37.55
N ALA A 61 11.19 5.45 -37.98
CA ALA A 61 11.15 6.61 -37.10
C ALA A 61 9.76 6.78 -36.45
N HIS A 62 8.70 6.62 -37.25
CA HIS A 62 7.32 6.70 -36.77
C HIS A 62 6.99 5.57 -35.77
N LEU A 63 7.29 4.32 -36.10
CA LEU A 63 7.05 3.17 -35.21
C LEU A 63 7.82 3.32 -33.89
N LYS A 64 9.07 3.77 -33.96
CA LYS A 64 9.89 4.02 -32.76
C LYS A 64 9.27 5.12 -31.90
N SER A 65 8.86 6.24 -32.50
CA SER A 65 8.19 7.33 -31.78
C SER A 65 6.89 6.87 -31.15
N SER A 66 6.05 6.11 -31.89
CA SER A 66 4.78 5.58 -31.39
C SER A 66 4.99 4.65 -30.20
N LEU A 67 5.92 3.69 -30.30
CA LEU A 67 6.21 2.77 -29.20
C LEU A 67 6.74 3.49 -27.96
N GLN A 68 7.54 4.55 -28.15
CA GLN A 68 8.03 5.35 -27.04
C GLN A 68 6.89 6.10 -26.35
N THR A 69 6.04 6.78 -27.12
CA THR A 69 4.87 7.49 -26.58
C THR A 69 3.90 6.54 -25.89
N ASP A 70 3.61 5.38 -26.48
CA ASP A 70 2.75 4.37 -25.87
C ASP A 70 3.35 3.82 -24.57
N GLY A 71 4.67 3.64 -24.53
CA GLY A 71 5.41 3.24 -23.34
C GLY A 71 5.35 4.28 -22.23
N GLU A 72 5.54 5.56 -22.56
CA GLU A 72 5.43 6.69 -21.61
C GLU A 72 4.02 6.79 -21.04
N ILE A 73 2.99 6.71 -21.90
CA ILE A 73 1.58 6.72 -21.48
C ILE A 73 1.26 5.53 -20.56
N ALA A 74 1.72 4.32 -20.91
CA ALA A 74 1.50 3.13 -20.09
C ALA A 74 2.18 3.24 -18.73
N LEU A 75 3.39 3.78 -18.68
CA LEU A 75 4.15 4.00 -17.45
C LEU A 75 3.48 5.05 -16.55
N GLU A 76 3.01 6.16 -17.11
CA GLU A 76 2.26 7.18 -16.36
C GLU A 76 0.95 6.60 -15.80
N ARG A 77 0.22 5.82 -16.60
CA ARG A 77 -0.99 5.13 -16.14
C ARG A 77 -0.71 4.18 -14.98
N LEU A 78 0.35 3.39 -15.06
CA LEU A 78 0.73 2.47 -13.98
C LEU A 78 1.14 3.23 -12.71
N LYS A 79 1.91 4.32 -12.84
CA LYS A 79 2.26 5.18 -11.70
C LYS A 79 1.02 5.80 -11.05
N ALA A 80 0.08 6.30 -11.85
CA ALA A 80 -1.17 6.87 -11.36
C ALA A 80 -2.02 5.80 -10.63
N ALA A 81 -2.12 4.59 -11.18
CA ALA A 81 -2.84 3.48 -10.56
C ALA A 81 -2.20 3.07 -9.22
N LEU A 82 -0.88 2.91 -9.17
CA LEU A 82 -0.15 2.60 -7.93
C LEU A 82 -0.31 3.71 -6.88
N GLY A 83 -0.29 4.97 -7.30
CA GLY A 83 -0.52 6.11 -6.43
C GLY A 83 -1.93 6.10 -5.83
N ALA A 84 -2.95 5.79 -6.64
CA ALA A 84 -4.33 5.67 -6.17
C ALA A 84 -4.49 4.50 -5.18
N ASP A 85 -3.92 3.33 -5.48
CA ASP A 85 -3.98 2.15 -4.61
C ASP A 85 -3.26 2.41 -3.27
N ALA A 86 -2.10 3.07 -3.29
CA ALA A 86 -1.39 3.46 -2.09
C ALA A 86 -2.21 4.44 -1.23
N ALA A 87 -2.86 5.42 -1.85
CA ALA A 87 -3.74 6.35 -1.13
C ALA A 87 -4.95 5.64 -0.50
N ILE A 88 -5.59 4.72 -1.22
CA ILE A 88 -6.70 3.92 -0.70
C ILE A 88 -6.25 3.04 0.47
N ALA A 89 -5.09 2.38 0.34
CA ALA A 89 -4.52 1.56 1.40
C ALA A 89 -4.22 2.40 2.66
N GLN A 90 -3.65 3.60 2.48
CA GLN A 90 -3.36 4.52 3.58
C GLN A 90 -4.64 4.97 4.30
N ILE A 91 -5.69 5.33 3.57
CA ILE A 91 -6.98 5.71 4.16
C ILE A 91 -7.61 4.54 4.91
N ARG A 92 -7.61 3.34 4.32
CA ARG A 92 -8.14 2.14 5.00
C ARG A 92 -7.39 1.85 6.29
N PHE A 93 -6.07 1.96 6.25
CA PHE A 93 -5.22 1.75 7.42
C PHE A 93 -5.48 2.80 8.50
N SER A 94 -5.56 4.09 8.14
CA SER A 94 -5.83 5.16 9.12
C SER A 94 -7.21 5.00 9.77
N THR A 95 -8.25 4.75 8.98
CA THR A 95 -9.61 4.52 9.52
C THR A 95 -9.68 3.28 10.39
N GLN A 96 -8.98 2.19 10.03
CA GLN A 96 -8.95 0.98 10.85
C GLN A 96 -8.22 1.23 12.17
N TYR A 97 -7.11 1.97 12.14
CA TYR A 97 -6.35 2.33 13.33
C TYR A 97 -7.14 3.24 14.27
N GLU A 98 -7.84 4.24 13.73
CA GLU A 98 -8.73 5.12 14.51
C GLU A 98 -9.82 4.32 15.23
N LYS A 99 -10.49 3.40 14.52
CA LYS A 99 -11.51 2.52 15.12
C LYS A 99 -10.92 1.60 16.18
N ALA A 100 -9.71 1.08 15.97
CA ALA A 100 -9.02 0.25 16.96
C ALA A 100 -8.65 1.07 18.21
N ALA A 101 -8.12 2.28 18.04
CA ALA A 101 -7.81 3.19 19.14
C ALA A 101 -9.07 3.57 19.94
N GLU A 102 -10.16 3.92 19.26
CA GLU A 102 -11.44 4.22 19.90
C GLU A 102 -11.98 3.00 20.66
N ALA A 103 -11.88 1.80 20.08
CA ALA A 103 -12.28 0.56 20.73
C ALA A 103 -11.46 0.26 22.00
N ILE A 104 -10.15 0.48 21.94
CA ILE A 104 -9.24 0.36 23.07
C ILE A 104 -9.65 1.31 24.20
N VAL A 105 -9.80 2.60 23.89
CA VAL A 105 -10.11 3.63 24.89
C VAL A 105 -11.45 3.37 25.58
N LYS A 106 -12.50 3.06 24.81
CA LYS A 106 -13.82 2.77 25.37
C LYS A 106 -13.84 1.50 26.21
N THR A 107 -13.18 0.45 25.73
CA THR A 107 -13.08 -0.81 26.49
C THR A 107 -12.33 -0.60 27.80
N HIS A 108 -11.21 0.15 27.78
CA HIS A 108 -10.46 0.51 28.97
C HIS A 108 -11.32 1.28 29.97
N HIS A 109 -12.02 2.33 29.50
CA HIS A 109 -12.87 3.14 30.35
C HIS A 109 -13.97 2.34 31.05
N SER A 110 -14.71 1.50 30.32
CA SER A 110 -15.75 0.66 30.92
C SER A 110 -15.17 -0.40 31.87
N LEU A 111 -13.97 -0.91 31.59
CA LEU A 111 -13.31 -1.89 32.44
C LEU A 111 -12.84 -1.27 33.75
N ASP A 112 -12.25 -0.07 33.69
CA ASP A 112 -11.84 0.70 34.86
C ASP A 112 -13.04 1.08 35.73
N ALA A 113 -14.15 1.52 35.12
CA ALA A 113 -15.39 1.78 35.83
C ALA A 113 -15.92 0.55 36.58
N ALA A 114 -15.92 -0.62 35.92
CA ALA A 114 -16.32 -1.88 36.54
C ALA A 114 -15.37 -2.31 37.67
N PHE A 115 -14.06 -2.17 37.48
CA PHE A 115 -13.07 -2.44 38.52
C PHE A 115 -13.30 -1.56 39.76
N ASN A 116 -13.46 -0.25 39.56
CA ASN A 116 -13.68 0.72 40.63
C ASN A 116 -15.00 0.46 41.37
N ALA A 117 -16.08 0.11 40.66
CA ALA A 117 -17.35 -0.25 41.28
C ALA A 117 -17.23 -1.51 42.16
N VAL A 118 -16.55 -2.55 41.68
CA VAL A 118 -16.32 -3.79 42.46
C VAL A 118 -15.41 -3.51 43.65
N ALA A 119 -14.37 -2.71 43.48
CA ALA A 119 -13.47 -2.31 44.58
C ALA A 119 -14.24 -1.53 45.66
N ALA A 120 -15.10 -0.59 45.28
CA ALA A 120 -15.94 0.16 46.22
C ALA A 120 -16.97 -0.73 46.93
N TYR A 121 -17.58 -1.69 46.23
CA TYR A 121 -18.53 -2.64 46.80
C TYR A 121 -17.87 -3.59 47.80
N THR A 122 -16.61 -3.98 47.56
CA THR A 122 -15.85 -4.94 48.37
C THR A 122 -14.88 -4.29 49.37
N ALA A 123 -14.88 -2.95 49.48
CA ALA A 123 -13.98 -2.21 50.36
C ALA A 123 -14.20 -2.56 51.84
N ILE A 124 -13.12 -2.89 52.58
CA ILE A 124 -13.20 -3.20 54.02
C ILE A 124 -13.59 -1.97 54.85
N LEU A 125 -13.11 -0.79 54.45
CA LEU A 125 -13.43 0.48 55.11
C LEU A 125 -14.59 1.16 54.37
N GLU A 126 -15.77 1.17 55.01
CA GLU A 126 -16.96 1.83 54.47
C GLU A 126 -17.00 3.29 54.94
N THR A 127 -16.98 4.24 53.99
CA THR A 127 -17.20 5.66 54.31
C THR A 127 -18.66 6.04 54.01
N PRO A 128 -19.28 6.96 54.78
CA PRO A 128 -20.66 7.39 54.51
C PRO A 128 -20.90 7.93 53.09
N SER A 129 -19.86 8.46 52.44
CA SER A 129 -19.89 8.95 51.06
C SER A 129 -20.06 7.86 49.99
N MET A 130 -19.84 6.58 50.33
CA MET A 130 -19.94 5.46 49.38
C MET A 130 -21.36 4.99 49.12
N GLY A 131 -22.35 5.51 49.86
CA GLY A 131 -23.73 5.05 49.78
C GLY A 131 -23.97 3.70 50.45
N SER A 132 -25.20 3.23 50.36
CA SER A 132 -25.63 1.94 50.88
C SER A 132 -24.99 0.77 50.12
N LYS A 133 -24.97 -0.43 50.74
CA LYS A 133 -24.50 -1.65 50.05
C LYS A 133 -25.34 -2.00 48.82
N GLU A 134 -26.65 -1.73 48.87
CA GLU A 134 -27.56 -1.95 47.75
C GLU A 134 -27.23 -1.03 46.56
N GLU A 135 -27.01 0.27 46.81
CA GLU A 135 -26.60 1.21 45.76
C GLU A 135 -25.27 0.80 45.12
N ARG A 136 -24.28 0.40 45.93
CA ARG A 136 -22.99 -0.10 45.44
C ARG A 136 -23.13 -1.38 44.61
N ARG A 137 -23.98 -2.32 45.03
CA ARG A 137 -24.28 -3.54 44.26
C ARG A 137 -24.93 -3.20 42.92
N ASN A 138 -25.87 -2.25 42.90
CA ASN A 138 -26.50 -1.80 41.66
C ASN A 138 -25.47 -1.16 40.73
N ALA A 139 -24.57 -0.32 41.26
CA ALA A 139 -23.48 0.26 40.47
C ALA A 139 -22.54 -0.81 39.86
N VAL A 140 -22.25 -1.89 40.59
CA VAL A 140 -21.50 -3.04 40.03
C VAL A 140 -22.26 -3.70 38.88
N ASN A 141 -23.56 -3.96 39.06
CA ASN A 141 -24.38 -4.57 38.00
C ASN A 141 -24.41 -3.69 36.75
N ASP A 142 -24.64 -2.39 36.91
CA ASP A 142 -24.73 -1.43 35.82
C ASP A 142 -23.40 -1.34 35.05
N THR A 143 -22.28 -1.20 35.75
CA THR A 143 -20.94 -1.10 35.13
C THR A 143 -20.50 -2.40 34.45
N ILE A 144 -20.81 -3.57 35.02
CA ILE A 144 -20.53 -4.87 34.38
C ILE A 144 -21.40 -5.08 33.14
N MET A 145 -22.67 -4.68 33.18
CA MET A 145 -23.55 -4.74 32.00
C MET A 145 -23.05 -3.81 30.89
N GLU A 146 -22.66 -2.60 31.23
CA GLU A 146 -22.08 -1.64 30.28
C GLU A 146 -20.78 -2.18 29.67
N LEU A 147 -19.85 -2.69 30.50
CA LEU A 147 -18.63 -3.33 30.03
C LEU A 147 -18.91 -4.47 29.05
N ARG A 148 -19.87 -5.35 29.35
CA ARG A 148 -20.26 -6.45 28.46
C ARG A 148 -20.85 -5.95 27.15
N SER A 149 -21.62 -4.86 27.18
CA SER A 149 -22.19 -4.21 26.01
C SER A 149 -21.09 -3.65 25.10
N VAL A 150 -20.25 -2.77 25.65
CA VAL A 150 -19.12 -2.14 24.97
C VAL A 150 -18.15 -3.17 24.41
N TYR A 151 -17.78 -4.17 25.22
CA TYR A 151 -16.87 -5.23 24.79
C TYR A 151 -17.47 -6.06 23.64
N ARG A 152 -18.77 -6.39 23.68
CA ARG A 152 -19.41 -7.16 22.60
C ARG A 152 -19.41 -6.40 21.28
N GLU A 153 -19.73 -5.11 21.31
CA GLU A 153 -19.73 -4.24 20.12
C GLU A 153 -18.32 -4.08 19.54
N ARG A 154 -17.31 -3.92 20.41
CA ARG A 154 -15.98 -3.44 20.00
C ARG A 154 -14.90 -4.52 19.90
N ARG A 155 -15.16 -5.75 20.37
CA ARG A 155 -14.18 -6.86 20.36
C ARG A 155 -13.54 -7.14 19.00
N ILE A 156 -14.22 -6.84 17.89
CA ILE A 156 -13.70 -7.10 16.55
C ILE A 156 -12.49 -6.21 16.22
N TYR A 157 -12.39 -5.06 16.87
CA TYR A 157 -11.29 -4.11 16.70
C TYR A 157 -10.15 -4.33 17.69
N LEU A 158 -10.28 -5.28 18.62
CA LEU A 158 -9.25 -5.59 19.60
C LEU A 158 -8.42 -6.81 19.13
N PRO A 159 -7.09 -6.79 19.33
CA PRO A 159 -6.28 -7.99 19.12
C PRO A 159 -6.80 -9.16 19.96
N THR A 160 -6.78 -10.37 19.38
CA THR A 160 -7.38 -11.55 20.02
C THR A 160 -6.82 -11.83 21.41
N ALA A 161 -5.52 -11.62 21.62
CA ALA A 161 -4.87 -11.80 22.92
C ALA A 161 -5.43 -10.83 23.97
N LEU A 162 -5.61 -9.57 23.60
CA LEU A 162 -6.17 -8.53 24.46
C LEU A 162 -7.65 -8.80 24.77
N ALA A 163 -8.44 -9.13 23.75
CA ALA A 163 -9.85 -9.44 23.92
C ALA A 163 -10.05 -10.59 24.93
N LYS A 164 -9.22 -11.64 24.85
CA LYS A 164 -9.22 -12.74 25.82
C LYS A 164 -8.89 -12.28 27.24
N ARG A 165 -7.91 -11.38 27.41
CA ARG A 165 -7.54 -10.81 28.71
C ARG A 165 -8.67 -9.97 29.30
N VAL A 166 -9.26 -9.06 28.52
CA VAL A 166 -10.43 -8.25 28.95
C VAL A 166 -11.57 -9.16 29.42
N LYS A 167 -11.91 -10.19 28.63
CA LYS A 167 -12.95 -11.16 29.01
C LYS A 167 -12.61 -11.92 30.32
N ASN A 168 -11.35 -12.26 30.53
CA ASN A 168 -10.93 -12.92 31.76
C ASN A 168 -11.07 -12.00 32.98
N VAL A 169 -10.66 -10.72 32.86
CA VAL A 169 -10.82 -9.73 33.94
C VAL A 169 -12.29 -9.48 34.22
N GLU A 170 -13.12 -9.29 33.21
CA GLU A 170 -14.58 -9.15 33.36
C GLU A 170 -15.18 -10.31 34.15
N LYS A 171 -14.82 -11.55 33.79
CA LYS A 171 -15.25 -12.74 34.52
C LYS A 171 -14.79 -12.71 35.98
N GLN A 172 -13.52 -12.36 36.24
CA GLN A 172 -12.97 -12.31 37.59
C GLN A 172 -13.66 -11.24 38.45
N LEU A 173 -13.96 -10.07 37.89
CA LEU A 173 -14.71 -9.00 38.56
C LEU A 173 -16.12 -9.47 38.93
N PHE A 174 -16.83 -10.07 37.98
CA PHE A 174 -18.17 -10.59 38.18
C PHE A 174 -18.20 -11.71 39.24
N ASP A 175 -17.28 -12.68 39.16
CA ASP A 175 -17.17 -13.78 40.12
C ASP A 175 -16.86 -13.25 41.54
N THR A 176 -16.00 -12.23 41.64
CA THR A 176 -15.62 -11.61 42.92
C THR A 176 -16.79 -10.89 43.56
N ALA A 177 -17.53 -10.08 42.79
CA ALA A 177 -18.72 -9.39 43.27
C ALA A 177 -19.82 -10.37 43.74
N ASN A 178 -20.08 -11.43 42.97
CA ASN A 178 -21.06 -12.45 43.35
C ASN A 178 -20.63 -13.21 44.60
N SER A 179 -19.35 -13.61 44.68
CA SER A 179 -18.83 -14.30 45.86
C SER A 179 -18.96 -13.42 47.10
N PHE A 180 -18.66 -12.13 47.00
CA PHE A 180 -18.84 -11.19 48.10
C PHE A 180 -20.30 -11.09 48.53
N SER A 181 -21.24 -10.91 47.59
CA SER A 181 -22.66 -10.83 47.91
C SER A 181 -23.16 -12.11 48.59
N MET A 182 -22.78 -13.29 48.10
CA MET A 182 -23.23 -14.56 48.66
C MET A 182 -22.62 -14.87 50.04
N LYS A 183 -21.32 -14.63 50.20
CA LYS A 183 -20.57 -15.10 51.39
C LYS A 183 -20.43 -14.05 52.48
N VAL A 184 -20.39 -12.76 52.13
CA VAL A 184 -20.20 -11.66 53.09
C VAL A 184 -21.53 -11.00 53.41
N GLU A 185 -22.28 -10.58 52.39
CA GLU A 185 -23.55 -9.86 52.59
C GLU A 185 -24.67 -10.79 53.09
N HIS A 186 -24.81 -11.97 52.50
CA HIS A 186 -25.83 -12.97 52.86
C HIS A 186 -25.26 -14.15 53.68
N GLY A 187 -24.05 -13.99 54.24
CA GLY A 187 -23.34 -15.01 55.00
C GLY A 187 -24.05 -15.41 56.29
N ARG A 188 -23.81 -16.64 56.76
CA ARG A 188 -24.49 -17.23 57.94
C ARG A 188 -23.91 -16.81 59.29
N SER A 189 -22.64 -16.36 59.33
CA SER A 189 -21.98 -15.95 60.57
C SER A 189 -21.00 -14.79 60.36
N GLU A 190 -20.90 -13.89 61.34
CA GLU A 190 -20.06 -12.69 61.27
C GLU A 190 -18.57 -13.01 61.13
N VAL A 191 -18.06 -14.02 61.84
CA VAL A 191 -16.65 -14.44 61.80
C VAL A 191 -16.27 -14.99 60.42
N GLU A 192 -17.16 -15.76 59.79
CA GLU A 192 -16.94 -16.30 58.44
C GLU A 192 -17.02 -15.18 57.39
N SER A 193 -17.96 -14.24 57.56
CA SER A 193 -18.06 -13.04 56.71
C SER A 193 -16.80 -12.19 56.75
N THR A 194 -16.16 -11.99 57.90
CA THR A 194 -14.89 -11.22 57.97
C THR A 194 -13.76 -11.89 57.20
N LYS A 195 -13.59 -13.21 57.33
CA LYS A 195 -12.55 -13.96 56.60
C LYS A 195 -12.76 -13.90 55.09
N GLU A 196 -13.98 -14.10 54.63
CA GLU A 196 -14.34 -14.03 53.21
C GLU A 196 -14.23 -12.61 52.66
N TRP A 197 -14.49 -11.58 53.47
CA TRP A 197 -14.25 -10.18 53.09
C TRP A 197 -12.77 -9.92 52.88
N THR A 198 -11.91 -10.31 53.82
CA THR A 198 -10.45 -10.17 53.67
C THR A 198 -9.93 -10.91 52.44
N ALA A 199 -10.43 -12.13 52.18
CA ALA A 199 -10.05 -12.90 50.99
C ALA A 199 -10.47 -12.19 49.68
N THR A 200 -11.68 -11.62 49.65
CA THR A 200 -12.19 -10.84 48.50
C THR A 200 -11.33 -9.60 48.24
N TYR A 201 -11.00 -8.86 49.30
CA TYR A 201 -10.15 -7.67 49.21
C TYR A 201 -8.75 -8.01 48.70
N ASN A 202 -8.11 -9.05 49.25
CA ASN A 202 -6.78 -9.49 48.80
C ASN A 202 -6.82 -9.94 47.33
N ARG A 203 -7.88 -10.62 46.90
CA ARG A 203 -8.04 -10.99 45.49
C ARG A 203 -8.10 -9.78 44.56
N MET A 204 -8.86 -8.74 44.93
CA MET A 204 -8.92 -7.50 44.15
C MET A 204 -7.55 -6.84 44.05
N LYS A 205 -6.81 -6.77 45.15
CA LYS A 205 -5.52 -6.09 45.26
C LYS A 205 -4.37 -6.87 44.62
N ASP A 206 -4.26 -8.17 44.91
CA ASP A 206 -3.07 -8.96 44.62
C ASP A 206 -3.19 -9.75 43.32
N GLU A 207 -4.42 -10.04 42.85
CA GLU A 207 -4.64 -10.76 41.60
C GLU A 207 -5.18 -9.85 40.49
N ILE A 208 -6.25 -9.09 40.75
CA ILE A 208 -6.97 -8.37 39.68
C ILE A 208 -6.26 -7.07 39.30
N LEU A 209 -5.81 -6.27 40.28
CA LEU A 209 -5.13 -5.00 40.03
C LEU A 209 -3.86 -5.16 39.16
N PRO A 210 -2.94 -6.13 39.40
CA PRO A 210 -1.80 -6.33 38.51
C PRO A 210 -2.18 -6.69 37.07
N ILE A 211 -3.30 -7.41 36.88
CA ILE A 211 -3.82 -7.71 35.54
C ILE A 211 -4.35 -6.45 34.87
N MET A 212 -5.07 -5.59 35.62
CA MET A 212 -5.52 -4.28 35.15
C MET A 212 -4.36 -3.39 34.71
N GLU A 213 -3.32 -3.26 35.54
CA GLU A 213 -2.12 -2.48 35.21
C GLU A 213 -1.37 -3.05 33.99
N SER A 214 -1.24 -4.38 33.90
CA SER A 214 -0.66 -5.03 32.72
C SER A 214 -1.47 -4.74 31.46
N LEU A 215 -2.79 -4.71 31.57
CA LEU A 215 -3.69 -4.47 30.46
C LEU A 215 -3.69 -2.99 30.02
N GLU A 216 -3.57 -2.06 30.96
CA GLU A 216 -3.34 -0.65 30.69
C GLU A 216 -2.03 -0.42 29.93
N ASN A 217 -0.94 -1.08 30.34
CA ASN A 217 0.33 -1.00 29.63
C ASN A 217 0.22 -1.52 28.19
N LEU A 218 -0.49 -2.63 27.97
CA LEU A 218 -0.77 -3.13 26.63
C LEU A 218 -1.58 -2.12 25.80
N PHE A 219 -2.55 -1.44 26.40
CA PHE A 219 -3.28 -0.37 25.72
C PHE A 219 -2.37 0.79 25.32
N ARG A 220 -1.48 1.23 26.21
CA ARG A 220 -0.49 2.28 25.92
C ARG A 220 0.47 1.88 24.80
N ASP A 221 0.92 0.62 24.79
CA ASP A 221 1.76 0.07 23.72
C ASP A 221 1.06 0.10 22.35
N MET A 222 -0.20 -0.36 22.29
CA MET A 222 -0.96 -0.39 21.03
C MET A 222 -1.32 0.99 20.51
N LEU A 223 -1.44 1.98 21.39
CA LEU A 223 -1.64 3.38 21.01
C LEU A 223 -0.33 4.07 20.63
N GLY A 224 0.82 3.39 20.75
CA GLY A 224 2.14 3.95 20.42
C GLY A 224 2.68 4.92 21.47
N ILE A 225 2.04 5.05 22.63
CA ILE A 225 2.41 6.01 23.67
C ILE A 225 3.80 5.69 24.23
N ASN A 226 4.06 4.43 24.54
CA ASN A 226 5.35 4.01 25.11
C ASN A 226 6.51 4.15 24.11
N GLN A 227 6.26 3.97 22.80
CA GLN A 227 7.27 4.19 21.77
C GLN A 227 7.59 5.68 21.61
N MET A 228 6.56 6.53 21.62
CA MET A 228 6.72 7.98 21.50
C MET A 228 7.61 8.56 22.60
N PHE A 229 7.50 8.07 23.85
CA PHE A 229 8.34 8.55 24.95
C PHE A 229 9.75 7.94 24.96
N ALA A 230 9.93 6.72 24.45
CA ALA A 230 11.26 6.11 24.33
C ALA A 230 12.17 6.90 23.36
N ASP A 231 11.61 7.38 22.25
CA ASP A 231 12.35 8.17 21.25
C ASP A 231 12.78 9.55 21.79
N VAL A 232 11.96 10.18 22.64
CA VAL A 232 12.29 11.47 23.28
C VAL A 232 13.52 11.32 24.20
N THR A 233 13.54 10.28 25.05
CA THR A 233 14.67 10.06 25.98
C THR A 233 15.99 9.71 25.28
N THR A 234 15.91 9.11 24.08
CA THR A 234 17.10 8.76 23.28
C THR A 234 17.64 9.97 22.51
N SER A 235 16.76 10.86 22.06
CA SER A 235 17.14 12.13 21.42
C SER A 235 17.89 13.06 22.38
N ASP A 236 17.43 13.18 23.62
CA ASP A 236 18.07 14.07 24.62
C ASP A 236 19.48 13.59 25.00
N ASN A 237 19.70 12.27 25.09
CA ASN A 237 21.03 11.72 25.36
C ASN A 237 22.04 11.94 24.21
N ASN A 238 21.58 11.95 22.95
CA ASN A 238 22.45 12.22 21.80
C ASN A 238 22.80 13.71 21.63
N VAL A 239 21.94 14.62 22.10
CA VAL A 239 22.24 16.07 22.10
C VAL A 239 23.27 16.41 23.17
N VAL A 240 23.19 15.80 24.35
CA VAL A 240 24.16 16.02 25.44
C VAL A 240 25.55 15.49 25.07
N GLN A 241 25.66 14.33 24.41
CA GLN A 241 26.96 13.79 24.00
C GLN A 241 27.65 14.58 22.88
N ARG A 242 26.91 15.33 22.05
CA ARG A 242 27.48 16.19 21.01
C ARG A 242 27.91 17.57 21.51
N SER A 243 27.49 17.98 22.71
CA SER A 243 27.91 19.25 23.33
C SER A 243 29.18 19.11 24.19
N THR A 244 29.65 17.89 24.42
CA THR A 244 30.83 17.60 25.26
C THR A 244 32.04 17.09 24.48
N ALA A 245 31.98 17.10 23.15
CA ALA A 245 33.08 16.77 22.24
C ALA A 245 33.45 18.01 21.42
#